data_AF-A0A7W6SDM4-F1
#
_entry.id   AF-A0A7W6SDM4-F1
#
_cell.length_a   1.000
_cell.length_b   1.000
_cell.length_c   1.000
_cell.angle_alpha   90.00
_cell.angle_beta   90.00
_cell.angle_gamma   90.00
#
_symmetry.space_group_name_H-M   'P 1'
#
loop_
_entity.id
_entity.type
_entity.pdbx_description
1 polymer ?
#
loop_
_entity_poly.entity_id
_entity_poly.type
_entity_poly.pdbx_seq_one_letter_code
_entity_poly.pdbx_strand_id
1 'polypeptide(L)'
;MAVLSSPNRDSAAYPLQSLFVPFPVVCFTLTLAADIAYWQSSGNLIWLTFASWLLFAGLLFGAIGLLAGLFDILRRRTRPLRPGFMAILLYIAILMLAFANSFVHARDGWTAVIPFGLAISTATFVLIVFAAVTSARKYARLAWRV
;
A
#
# COMPACT_ATOMS: atom_id res chain seq x y z
N MET A 1 -26.68 -12.56 43.16
CA MET A 1 -26.20 -13.40 42.04
C MET A 1 -25.16 -12.59 41.27
N ALA A 2 -23.92 -13.05 41.27
CA ALA A 2 -22.76 -12.28 40.83
C ALA A 2 -22.80 -11.99 39.31
N VAL A 3 -22.62 -10.71 39.00
CA VAL A 3 -22.33 -10.17 37.68
C VAL A 3 -21.09 -10.86 37.13
N LEU A 4 -21.25 -11.66 36.06
CA LEU A 4 -20.12 -12.11 35.24
C LEU A 4 -19.59 -10.92 34.45
N SER A 5 -18.84 -10.04 35.12
CA SER A 5 -17.90 -9.14 34.43
C SER A 5 -16.84 -10.04 33.84
N SER A 6 -16.92 -10.32 32.54
CA SER A 6 -15.82 -10.96 31.83
C SER A 6 -14.64 -9.97 31.86
N PRO A 7 -13.61 -10.18 32.71
CA PRO A 7 -12.48 -9.29 32.75
C PRO A 7 -11.63 -9.66 31.55
N ASN A 8 -11.36 -8.68 30.69
CA ASN A 8 -10.54 -8.84 29.50
C ASN A 8 -11.27 -9.26 28.21
N ARG A 9 -12.33 -8.51 27.86
CA ARG A 9 -12.45 -8.10 26.45
C ARG A 9 -11.31 -7.14 26.16
N ASP A 10 -10.12 -7.69 25.92
CA ASP A 10 -9.13 -7.01 25.12
C ASP A 10 -9.80 -6.78 23.77
N SER A 11 -10.44 -5.62 23.62
CA SER A 11 -10.78 -5.07 22.33
C SER A 11 -9.49 -5.14 21.55
N ALA A 12 -9.37 -6.13 20.66
CA ALA A 12 -8.20 -6.27 19.82
C ALA A 12 -8.09 -4.95 19.07
N ALA A 13 -7.14 -4.10 19.51
CA ALA A 13 -7.03 -2.77 18.98
C ALA A 13 -6.77 -2.92 17.49
N TYR A 14 -7.66 -2.39 16.65
CA TYR A 14 -7.46 -2.40 15.22
C TYR A 14 -6.08 -1.81 14.95
N PRO A 15 -5.19 -2.53 14.23
CA PRO A 15 -3.85 -2.04 13.97
C PRO A 15 -3.96 -0.71 13.24
N LEU A 16 -3.31 0.33 13.77
CA LEU A 16 -3.31 1.66 13.18
C LEU A 16 -2.80 1.60 11.74
N GLN A 17 -1.86 0.69 11.47
CA GLN A 17 -1.38 0.41 10.12
C GLN A 17 -2.52 0.11 9.13
N SER A 18 -3.56 -0.62 9.53
CA SER A 18 -4.65 -1.01 8.63
C SER A 18 -5.50 0.17 8.16
N LEU A 19 -5.45 1.30 8.86
CA LEU A 19 -6.13 2.53 8.44
C LEU A 19 -5.37 3.25 7.33
N PHE A 20 -4.04 3.13 7.31
CA PHE A 20 -3.18 3.85 6.37
C PHE A 20 -2.82 3.06 5.12
N VAL A 21 -2.76 1.72 5.19
CA VAL A 21 -2.43 0.85 4.03
C VAL A 21 -3.32 1.05 2.79
N PRO A 22 -4.64 1.34 2.90
CA PRO A 22 -5.47 1.58 1.71
C PRO A 22 -5.05 2.80 0.89
N PHE A 23 -4.51 3.84 1.54
CA PHE A 23 -4.16 5.10 0.87
C PHE A 23 -3.07 4.92 -0.21
N PRO A 24 -1.90 4.33 0.09
CA PRO A 24 -0.89 4.02 -0.93
C PRO A 24 -1.41 3.12 -2.02
N VAL A 25 -2.23 2.12 -1.67
CA VAL A 25 -2.80 1.17 -2.64
C VAL A 25 -3.63 1.91 -3.69
N VAL A 26 -4.53 2.78 -3.25
CA VAL A 26 -5.36 3.59 -4.15
C VAL A 26 -4.48 4.54 -4.97
N CYS A 27 -3.56 5.27 -4.32
CA CYS A 27 -2.69 6.23 -5.00
C CYS A 27 -1.87 5.57 -6.11
N PHE A 28 -1.15 4.46 -5.83
CA PHE A 28 -0.30 3.79 -6.82
C PHE A 28 -1.12 3.16 -7.96
N THR A 29 -2.34 2.72 -7.68
CA THR A 29 -3.25 2.21 -8.72
C THR A 29 -3.69 3.33 -9.67
N LEU A 30 -4.02 4.50 -9.13
CA LEU A 30 -4.35 5.67 -9.95
C LEU A 30 -3.12 6.25 -10.66
N THR A 31 -1.91 6.13 -10.10
CA THR A 31 -0.67 6.49 -10.82
C THR A 31 -0.56 5.69 -12.12
N LEU A 32 -0.77 4.37 -12.07
CA LEU A 32 -0.76 3.54 -13.28
C LEU A 32 -1.84 3.96 -14.28
N ALA A 33 -3.05 4.29 -13.79
CA ALA A 33 -4.11 4.80 -14.66
C ALA A 33 -3.71 6.13 -15.33
N ALA A 34 -3.04 7.02 -14.59
CA ALA A 34 -2.52 8.29 -15.11
C ALA A 34 -1.39 8.08 -16.13
N ASP A 35 -0.50 7.11 -15.91
CA ASP A 35 0.57 6.74 -16.85
C ASP A 35 0.00 6.23 -18.18
N ILE A 36 -1.05 5.40 -18.12
CA ILE A 36 -1.78 4.92 -19.29
C ILE A 36 -2.46 6.09 -20.01
N ALA A 37 -3.08 7.00 -19.28
CA ALA A 37 -3.74 8.18 -19.84
C ALA A 37 -2.73 9.15 -20.49
N TYR A 38 -1.53 9.29 -19.94
CA TYR A 38 -0.42 10.04 -20.55
C TYR A 38 -0.03 9.43 -21.90
N TRP A 39 0.09 8.10 -21.97
CA TRP A 39 0.40 7.39 -23.20
C TRP A 39 -0.70 7.55 -24.26
N GLN A 40 -1.97 7.41 -23.87
CA GLN A 40 -3.11 7.59 -24.78
C GLN A 40 -3.26 9.04 -25.28
N SER A 41 -2.92 10.01 -24.43
CA SER A 41 -3.04 11.44 -24.75
C SER A 41 -1.85 12.00 -25.52
N SER A 42 -0.97 11.16 -26.07
CA SER A 42 0.23 11.57 -26.81
C SER A 42 1.14 12.55 -26.05
N GLY A 43 1.28 12.36 -24.73
CA GLY A 43 2.23 13.11 -23.92
C GLY A 43 1.70 14.37 -23.22
N ASN A 44 0.40 14.44 -22.92
CA ASN A 44 -0.17 15.58 -22.20
C ASN A 44 0.38 15.71 -20.76
N LEU A 45 1.04 16.83 -20.48
CA LEU A 45 1.73 17.14 -19.21
C LEU A 45 0.82 17.14 -17.97
N ILE A 46 -0.50 17.30 -18.13
CA ILE A 46 -1.43 17.27 -16.99
C ILE A 46 -1.41 15.90 -16.29
N TRP A 47 -1.33 14.82 -17.08
CA TRP A 47 -1.30 13.45 -16.56
C TRP A 47 0.04 13.13 -15.89
N LEU A 48 1.14 13.65 -16.43
CA LEU A 48 2.47 13.54 -15.82
C LEU A 48 2.49 14.20 -14.44
N THR A 49 2.02 15.45 -14.38
CA THR A 49 1.95 16.21 -13.13
C THR A 49 1.03 15.49 -12.15
N PHE A 50 -0.14 15.03 -12.58
CA PHE A 50 -1.07 14.29 -11.74
C PHE A 50 -0.44 13.01 -11.16
N ALA A 51 0.22 12.19 -11.99
CA ALA A 51 0.92 10.99 -11.56
C ALA A 51 2.00 11.28 -10.49
N SER A 52 2.80 12.34 -10.68
CA SER A 52 3.81 12.76 -9.69
C SER A 52 3.22 13.15 -8.34
N TRP A 53 2.08 13.86 -8.32
CA TRP A 53 1.37 14.20 -7.09
C TRP A 53 0.78 12.97 -6.39
N LEU A 54 0.27 12.00 -7.16
CA LEU A 54 -0.22 10.75 -6.61
C LEU A 54 0.88 9.90 -6.01
N LEU A 55 2.06 9.84 -6.64
CA LEU A 55 3.23 9.16 -6.08
C LEU A 55 3.67 9.83 -4.77
N PHE A 56 3.73 11.15 -4.75
CA PHE A 56 4.07 11.90 -3.53
C PHE A 56 3.08 11.63 -2.39
N ALA A 57 1.77 11.74 -2.65
CA ALA A 57 0.74 11.46 -1.66
C ALA A 57 0.77 10.00 -1.18
N GLY A 58 0.89 9.04 -2.10
CA GLY A 58 0.97 7.61 -1.80
C GLY A 58 2.19 7.26 -0.94
N LEU A 59 3.34 7.89 -1.20
CA LEU A 59 4.54 7.71 -0.39
C LEU A 59 4.41 8.35 1.00
N LEU A 60 3.81 9.54 1.10
CA LEU A 60 3.60 10.22 2.38
C LEU A 60 2.71 9.39 3.32
N PHE A 61 1.51 8.99 2.85
CA PHE A 61 0.63 8.12 3.63
C PHE A 61 1.25 6.73 3.84
N GLY A 62 2.04 6.27 2.88
CA GLY A 62 2.77 5.01 2.94
C GLY A 62 3.78 4.95 4.08
N ALA A 63 4.55 6.02 4.23
CA ALA A 63 5.52 6.21 5.30
C ALA A 63 4.83 6.31 6.67
N ILE A 64 3.71 7.04 6.77
CA ILE A 64 2.90 7.10 8.00
C ILE A 64 2.39 5.70 8.36
N GLY A 65 1.90 4.94 7.38
CA GLY A 65 1.48 3.55 7.57
C GLY A 65 2.62 2.64 8.03
N LEU A 66 3.84 2.85 7.53
CA LEU A 66 5.03 2.12 7.96
C LEU A 66 5.39 2.42 9.43
N LEU A 67 5.36 3.70 9.82
CA LEU A 67 5.57 4.12 11.21
C LEU A 67 4.50 3.55 12.13
N ALA A 68 3.23 3.61 11.72
CA ALA A 68 2.12 3.00 12.47
C ALA A 68 2.33 1.49 12.64
N GLY A 69 2.80 0.79 11.60
CA GLY A 69 3.19 -0.62 11.68
C GLY A 69 4.32 -0.88 12.67
N LEU A 70 5.33 -0.01 12.73
CA LEU A 70 6.43 -0.11 13.70
C LEU A 70 5.94 0.09 15.15
N PHE A 71 5.05 1.06 15.38
CA PHE A 71 4.40 1.26 16.68
C PHE A 71 3.51 0.06 17.07
N ASP A 72 2.79 -0.52 16.11
CA ASP A 72 1.98 -1.73 16.33
C ASP A 72 2.85 -2.96 16.65
N ILE A 73 4.11 -3.02 16.21
CA ILE A 73 5.07 -4.06 16.63
C ILE A 73 5.48 -3.85 18.09
N LEU A 74 5.65 -2.61 18.55
CA LEU A 74 6.07 -2.34 19.93
C LEU A 74 4.97 -2.66 20.96
N ARG A 75 3.70 -2.60 20.56
CA ARG A 75 2.55 -2.86 21.44
C ARG A 75 2.30 -4.37 21.61
N ARG A 76 2.34 -4.88 22.86
CA ARG A 76 2.04 -6.31 23.15
C ARG A 76 0.57 -6.70 22.85
N ARG A 77 -0.34 -5.72 22.85
CA ARG A 77 -1.81 -5.92 22.68
C ARG A 77 -2.26 -6.27 21.26
N THR A 78 -1.42 -6.06 20.24
CA THR A 78 -1.71 -6.30 18.82
C THR A 78 -1.11 -7.62 18.30
N ARG A 79 -0.47 -8.42 19.16
CA ARG A 79 0.13 -9.73 18.81
C ARG A 79 -0.77 -10.67 18.00
N PRO A 80 -2.09 -10.82 18.27
CA PRO A 80 -2.93 -11.77 17.54
C PRO A 80 -3.31 -11.32 16.11
N LEU A 81 -3.23 -10.02 15.78
CA LEU A 81 -3.52 -9.47 14.45
C LEU A 81 -2.28 -9.03 13.68
N ARG A 82 -1.07 -9.40 14.14
CA ARG A 82 0.17 -9.00 13.47
C ARG A 82 0.19 -9.49 12.02
N PRO A 83 0.43 -8.60 11.04
CA PRO A 83 0.72 -9.01 9.68
C PRO A 83 1.90 -9.99 9.68
N GLY A 84 1.79 -11.07 8.91
CA GLY A 84 2.91 -12.01 8.75
C GLY A 84 4.12 -11.29 8.16
N PHE A 85 5.33 -11.74 8.50
CA PHE A 85 6.59 -11.12 8.04
C PHE A 85 6.62 -10.85 6.52
N MET A 86 6.06 -11.77 5.72
CA MET A 86 5.90 -11.58 4.28
C MET A 86 5.05 -10.37 3.88
N ALA A 87 3.96 -10.06 4.59
CA ALA A 87 3.12 -8.91 4.28
C ALA A 87 3.84 -7.58 4.54
N ILE A 88 4.67 -7.53 5.60
CA ILE A 88 5.52 -6.38 5.89
C ILE A 88 6.56 -6.19 4.79
N LEU A 89 7.22 -7.28 4.37
CA LEU A 89 8.24 -7.25 3.33
C LEU A 89 7.66 -6.83 1.96
N LEU A 90 6.47 -7.32 1.59
CA LEU A 90 5.76 -6.89 0.39
C LEU A 90 5.42 -5.39 0.45
N TYR A 91 4.94 -4.90 1.59
CA TYR A 91 4.59 -3.49 1.75
C TYR A 91 5.81 -2.58 1.59
N ILE A 92 6.94 -2.95 2.18
CA ILE A 92 8.21 -2.24 2.01
C ILE A 92 8.66 -2.27 0.54
N ALA A 93 8.55 -3.42 -0.14
CA ALA A 93 8.92 -3.54 -1.55
C ALA A 93 8.05 -2.63 -2.45
N ILE A 94 6.73 -2.55 -2.19
CA ILE A 94 5.81 -1.65 -2.90
C ILE A 94 6.24 -0.19 -2.71
N LEU A 95 6.55 0.22 -1.47
CA LEU A 95 7.00 1.59 -1.20
C LEU A 95 8.35 1.91 -1.87
N MET A 96 9.29 0.97 -1.87
CA MET A 96 10.57 1.16 -2.56
C MET A 96 10.39 1.32 -4.07
N LEU A 97 9.52 0.51 -4.70
CA LEU A 97 9.22 0.64 -6.13
C LEU A 97 8.54 1.98 -6.43
N ALA A 98 7.56 2.39 -5.64
CA ALA A 98 6.90 3.68 -5.81
C ALA A 98 7.87 4.86 -5.60
N PHE A 99 8.82 4.74 -4.66
CA PHE A 99 9.86 5.73 -4.44
C PHE A 99 10.79 5.83 -5.66
N ALA A 100 11.24 4.70 -6.20
CA ALA A 100 12.00 4.67 -7.44
C ALA A 100 11.20 5.26 -8.62
N ASN A 101 9.89 5.00 -8.69
CA ASN A 101 9.01 5.57 -9.72
C ASN A 101 8.93 7.10 -9.61
N SER A 102 8.95 7.64 -8.40
CA SER A 102 8.97 9.09 -8.15
C SER A 102 10.22 9.75 -8.74
N PHE A 103 11.40 9.14 -8.61
CA PHE A 103 12.62 9.65 -9.26
C PHE A 103 12.58 9.59 -10.78
N VAL A 104 11.89 8.59 -11.34
CA VAL A 104 11.73 8.49 -12.79
C VAL A 104 10.79 9.57 -13.30
N HIS A 105 9.71 9.86 -12.58
CA HIS A 105 8.77 10.95 -12.87
C HIS A 105 9.34 12.35 -12.59
N ALA A 106 10.39 12.46 -11.77
CA ALA A 106 11.11 13.71 -11.55
C ALA A 106 12.03 14.12 -12.72
N ARG A 107 12.14 13.27 -13.76
CA ARG A 107 12.86 13.62 -15.00
C ARG A 107 11.95 14.45 -15.88
N ASP A 108 12.54 15.40 -16.61
CA ASP A 108 11.78 16.21 -17.57
C ASP A 108 11.64 15.52 -18.93
N GLY A 109 10.46 15.70 -19.55
CA GLY A 109 10.19 15.27 -20.92
C GLY A 109 9.59 13.87 -21.05
N TRP A 110 9.55 13.38 -22.30
CA TRP A 110 8.88 12.14 -22.70
C TRP A 110 9.42 10.89 -21.98
N THR A 111 10.70 10.90 -21.60
CA THR A 111 11.38 9.80 -20.91
C THR A 111 11.00 9.63 -19.44
N ALA A 112 10.22 10.57 -18.89
CA ALA A 112 9.74 10.51 -17.51
C ALA A 112 8.72 9.38 -17.30
N VAL A 113 7.96 9.03 -18.33
CA VAL A 113 6.91 8.00 -18.26
C VAL A 113 7.27 6.77 -19.09
N ILE A 114 7.83 6.98 -20.29
CA ILE A 114 8.06 5.91 -21.27
C ILE A 114 9.57 5.72 -21.48
N PRO A 115 10.13 4.48 -21.36
CA PRO A 115 9.47 3.21 -21.01
C PRO A 115 9.50 2.88 -19.51
N PHE A 116 10.34 3.56 -18.72
CA PHE A 116 10.68 3.11 -17.37
C PHE A 116 9.60 3.42 -16.32
N GLY A 117 8.93 4.58 -16.38
CA GLY A 117 7.88 4.96 -15.43
C GLY A 117 6.70 3.98 -15.47
N LEU A 118 6.22 3.69 -16.69
CA LEU A 118 5.12 2.77 -16.92
C LEU A 118 5.47 1.33 -16.49
N ALA A 119 6.71 0.88 -16.72
CA ALA A 119 7.17 -0.44 -16.27
C ALA A 119 7.20 -0.56 -14.73
N ILE A 120 7.72 0.46 -14.02
CA ILE A 120 7.80 0.45 -12.56
C ILE A 120 6.41 0.58 -11.94
N SER A 121 5.55 1.42 -12.50
CA SER A 121 4.14 1.55 -12.10
C SER A 121 3.39 0.23 -12.24
N THR A 122 3.59 -0.47 -13.35
CA THR A 122 3.00 -1.81 -13.60
C THR A 122 3.52 -2.84 -12.61
N ALA A 123 4.83 -2.87 -12.35
CA ALA A 123 5.42 -3.77 -11.35
C ALA A 123 4.86 -3.50 -9.94
N THR A 124 4.68 -2.23 -9.57
CA THR A 124 4.08 -1.82 -8.30
C THR A 124 2.64 -2.33 -8.18
N PHE A 125 1.83 -2.17 -9.23
CA PHE A 125 0.45 -2.65 -9.26
C PHE A 125 0.36 -4.18 -9.14
N VAL A 126 1.22 -4.93 -9.85
CA VAL A 126 1.27 -6.39 -9.76
C VAL A 126 1.60 -6.85 -8.33
N LEU A 127 2.54 -6.18 -7.65
CA LEU A 127 2.88 -6.44 -6.26
C LEU A 127 1.71 -6.17 -5.30
N ILE A 128 0.95 -5.09 -5.52
CA ILE A 128 -0.27 -4.77 -4.76
C ILE A 128 -1.33 -5.87 -4.93
N VAL A 129 -1.59 -6.31 -6.16
CA VAL A 129 -2.54 -7.39 -6.45
C VAL A 129 -2.09 -8.69 -5.78
N PHE A 130 -0.80 -9.02 -5.86
CA PHE A 130 -0.26 -10.20 -5.20
C PHE A 130 -0.43 -10.13 -3.67
N ALA A 131 -0.17 -8.96 -3.06
CA ALA A 131 -0.41 -8.74 -1.64
C ALA A 131 -1.89 -8.97 -1.27
N ALA A 132 -2.82 -8.41 -2.07
CA ALA A 132 -4.27 -8.57 -1.86
C ALA A 132 -4.73 -10.04 -2.00
N VAL A 133 -4.18 -10.78 -2.97
CA VAL A 133 -4.52 -12.22 -3.13
C VAL A 133 -3.99 -13.03 -1.95
N THR A 134 -2.78 -12.76 -1.47
CA THR A 134 -2.22 -13.49 -0.31
C THR A 134 -2.98 -13.23 0.98
N SER A 135 -3.52 -12.02 1.17
CA SER A 135 -4.37 -11.69 2.32
C SER A 135 -5.73 -12.38 2.22
N ALA A 136 -6.39 -12.32 1.06
CA ALA A 136 -7.67 -12.98 0.81
C ALA A 136 -7.62 -14.50 1.08
N ARG A 137 -6.53 -15.17 0.66
CA ARG A 137 -6.30 -16.61 0.91
C ARG A 137 -6.18 -16.96 2.40
N LYS A 138 -5.77 -16.03 3.26
CA LYS A 138 -5.72 -16.26 4.72
C LYS A 138 -7.13 -16.23 5.32
N TYR A 139 -7.95 -15.26 4.93
CA TYR A 139 -9.33 -15.15 5.41
C TYR A 139 -10.21 -16.32 4.93
N ALA A 140 -10.05 -16.75 3.67
CA ALA A 140 -10.73 -17.93 3.16
C ALA A 140 -10.38 -19.19 3.99
N ARG A 141 -9.10 -19.45 4.27
CA ARG A 141 -8.71 -20.62 5.07
C ARG A 141 -9.21 -20.61 6.52
N LEU A 142 -9.50 -19.44 7.08
CA LEU A 142 -10.08 -19.30 8.42
C LEU A 142 -11.59 -19.55 8.41
N ALA A 143 -12.30 -19.08 7.37
CA ALA A 143 -13.74 -19.29 7.23
C ALA A 143 -14.12 -20.77 7.05
N TRP A 144 -13.26 -21.57 6.40
CA TRP A 144 -13.47 -23.01 6.19
C TRP A 144 -13.04 -23.91 7.36
N ARG A 145 -12.60 -23.32 8.48
CA ARG A 145 -12.21 -24.05 9.71
C ARG A 145 -13.24 -23.97 10.83
N VAL A 146 -14.37 -23.29 10.60
CA VAL A 146 -15.53 -23.20 11.49
C VAL A 146 -16.62 -24.09 10.94
#